data_AF-A0A821MD08-F1
#
_entry.id   AF-A0A821MD08-F1
#
_cell.length_a   1.000
_cell.length_b   1.000
_cell.length_c   1.000
_cell.angle_alpha   90.00
_cell.angle_beta   90.00
_cell.angle_gamma   90.00
#
_symmetry.space_group_name_H-M   'P 1'
#
loop_
_entity.id
_entity.type
_entity.pdbx_description
1 polymer ?
#
loop_
_entity_poly.entity_id
_entity_poly.type
_entity_poly.pdbx_seq_one_letter_code
_entity_poly.pdbx_strand_id
1 'polypeptide(L)'
;MNLYETIHQTHMTQQSIDNLNLNLLTPLTLDIISRQATINIGTIGHVAHGKSTVVKSLSGVQTGKFGREKQQNMTIKLGYANAK
;
A
#
# COMPACT_ATOMS: atom_id res chain seq x y z
N MET A 1 21.55 -21.10 -6.57
CA MET A 1 20.20 -21.34 -6.03
C MET A 1 19.66 -19.97 -5.61
N ASN A 2 18.84 -19.35 -6.45
CA ASN A 2 18.46 -17.94 -6.32
C ASN A 2 17.37 -17.75 -5.26
N LEU A 3 17.63 -16.86 -4.30
CA LEU A 3 16.81 -16.53 -3.11
C LEU A 3 15.55 -15.70 -3.42
N TYR A 4 14.95 -15.85 -4.60
CA TYR A 4 13.78 -15.08 -5.04
C TYR A 4 12.57 -15.97 -5.30
N GLU A 5 12.27 -16.92 -4.40
CA GLU A 5 10.92 -17.50 -4.40
C GLU A 5 9.93 -16.41 -3.98
N THR A 6 9.26 -15.88 -4.99
CA THR A 6 8.09 -15.05 -4.92
C THR A 6 7.13 -15.65 -3.90
N ILE A 7 6.85 -14.91 -2.82
CA ILE A 7 5.78 -15.22 -1.89
C ILE A 7 4.48 -15.10 -2.69
N HIS A 8 4.07 -16.18 -3.36
CA HIS A 8 2.77 -16.28 -3.98
C HIS A 8 1.74 -16.17 -2.85
N GLN A 9 1.14 -15.00 -2.68
CA GLN A 9 -0.02 -14.83 -1.81
C GLN A 9 -1.14 -15.70 -2.38
N THR A 10 -1.38 -16.85 -1.75
CA THR A 10 -2.33 -17.89 -2.16
C THR A 10 -3.80 -17.44 -2.20
N HIS A 11 -4.11 -16.23 -1.72
CA HIS A 11 -5.48 -15.73 -1.57
C HIS A 11 -5.83 -14.51 -2.43
N MET A 12 -4.87 -13.91 -3.15
CA MET A 12 -5.14 -12.77 -4.02
C MET A 12 -4.91 -13.13 -5.49
N THR A 13 -5.87 -12.76 -6.34
CA THR A 13 -5.77 -12.94 -7.79
C THR A 13 -4.62 -12.09 -8.34
N GLN A 14 -3.82 -12.66 -9.22
CA GLN A 14 -2.73 -11.93 -9.86
C GLN A 14 -3.32 -10.78 -10.71
N GLN A 15 -2.97 -9.54 -10.36
CA GLN A 15 -3.45 -8.35 -11.05
C GLN A 15 -2.76 -8.23 -12.42
N SER A 16 -3.24 -8.95 -13.43
CA SER A 16 -2.79 -8.83 -14.82
C SER A 16 -3.76 -7.98 -15.64
N ILE A 17 -3.24 -7.23 -16.62
CA ILE A 17 -4.05 -6.47 -17.59
C ILE A 17 -4.52 -7.41 -18.71
N ASP A 18 -3.73 -8.43 -19.04
CA ASP A 18 -3.93 -9.28 -20.22
C ASP A 18 -5.20 -10.15 -20.11
N ASN A 19 -5.65 -10.44 -18.89
CA ASN A 19 -6.82 -11.30 -18.63
C ASN A 19 -8.09 -10.51 -18.25
N LEU A 20 -8.10 -9.19 -18.39
CA LEU A 20 -9.19 -8.34 -17.91
C LEU A 20 -10.30 -8.18 -18.96
N ASN A 21 -11.50 -8.70 -18.68
CA ASN A 21 -12.68 -8.51 -19.53
C ASN A 21 -13.49 -7.28 -19.10
N LEU A 22 -13.38 -6.18 -19.85
CA LEU A 22 -14.00 -4.89 -19.55
C LEU A 22 -15.54 -4.93 -19.48
N ASN A 23 -16.18 -5.81 -20.26
CA ASN A 23 -17.63 -5.87 -20.35
C ASN A 23 -18.30 -6.50 -19.12
N LEU A 24 -17.52 -7.21 -18.30
CA LEU A 24 -18.02 -7.90 -17.09
C LEU A 24 -17.69 -7.12 -15.81
N LEU A 25 -17.01 -5.98 -15.92
CA LEU A 25 -16.58 -5.21 -14.75
C LEU A 25 -17.76 -4.49 -14.08
N THR A 26 -17.96 -4.80 -12.81
CA THR A 26 -18.84 -4.04 -11.90
C THR A 26 -18.07 -3.69 -10.62
N PRO A 27 -18.46 -2.67 -9.84
CA PRO A 27 -17.74 -2.29 -8.63
C PRO A 27 -17.54 -3.43 -7.62
N LEU A 28 -18.39 -4.45 -7.66
CA LEU A 28 -18.34 -5.62 -6.77
C LEU A 28 -17.59 -6.82 -7.36
N THR A 29 -17.05 -6.71 -8.58
CA THR A 29 -16.22 -7.78 -9.16
C THR A 29 -14.89 -7.91 -8.42
N LEU A 30 -14.42 -9.14 -8.26
CA LEU A 30 -13.15 -9.46 -7.60
C LEU A 30 -11.95 -8.77 -8.28
N ASP A 31 -12.00 -8.57 -9.59
CA ASP A 31 -10.96 -7.87 -10.34
C ASP A 31 -10.81 -6.39 -9.95
N ILE A 32 -11.92 -5.75 -9.57
CA ILE A 32 -11.92 -4.37 -9.09
C ILE A 32 -11.58 -4.31 -7.60
N ILE A 33 -12.22 -5.16 -6.79
CA ILE A 33 -12.01 -5.20 -5.33
C ILE A 33 -10.55 -5.49 -5.00
N SER A 34 -9.91 -6.44 -5.70
CA SER A 34 -8.49 -6.79 -5.46
C SER A 34 -7.53 -5.63 -5.74
N ARG A 35 -7.89 -4.70 -6.64
CA ARG A 35 -7.03 -3.57 -7.02
C ARG A 35 -7.15 -2.37 -6.08
N GLN A 36 -8.21 -2.31 -5.27
CA GLN A 36 -8.52 -1.21 -4.36
C GLN A 36 -8.15 -1.55 -2.91
N ALA A 37 -7.95 -0.51 -2.09
CA ALA A 37 -7.79 -0.71 -0.65
C ALA A 37 -9.16 -1.04 -0.04
N THR A 38 -9.32 -2.25 0.49
CA THR A 38 -10.56 -2.69 1.15
C THR A 38 -10.58 -2.33 2.64
N ILE A 39 -9.40 -2.17 3.26
CA ILE A 39 -9.24 -1.89 4.68
C ILE A 39 -8.25 -0.74 4.84
N ASN A 40 -8.62 0.26 5.64
CA ASN A 40 -7.73 1.35 6.04
C ASN A 40 -7.17 1.07 7.44
N ILE A 41 -5.85 1.11 7.57
CA ILE A 41 -5.14 0.92 8.84
C ILE A 41 -4.42 2.23 9.19
N GLY A 42 -4.68 2.76 10.39
CA GLY A 42 -4.02 3.95 10.91
C GLY A 42 -2.95 3.61 11.94
N THR A 43 -1.76 4.20 11.82
CA THR A 43 -0.69 4.09 12.83
C THR A 43 -0.66 5.32 13.73
N ILE A 44 -0.81 5.13 15.04
CA ILE A 44 -0.76 6.19 16.07
C ILE A 44 0.43 5.97 17.02
N GLY A 45 0.72 6.96 17.88
CA GLY A 45 1.79 6.88 18.87
C GLY A 45 2.61 8.17 19.05
N HIS A 46 3.50 8.16 20.04
CA HIS A 46 4.29 9.33 20.44
C HIS A 46 5.28 9.80 19.36
N VAL A 47 5.75 11.05 19.46
CA VAL A 47 6.73 11.61 18.52
C VAL A 47 8.00 10.75 18.52
N ALA A 48 8.65 10.62 17.37
CA ALA A 48 9.84 9.80 17.14
C ALA A 48 9.69 8.26 17.27
N HIS A 49 8.50 7.72 17.55
CA HIS A 49 8.29 6.25 17.61
C HIS A 49 8.21 5.54 16.24
N GLY A 50 8.65 6.18 15.15
CA GLY A 50 8.78 5.50 13.85
C GLY A 50 7.48 5.11 13.15
N LYS A 51 6.32 5.73 13.47
CA LYS A 51 5.03 5.43 12.83
C LYS A 51 5.10 5.43 11.28
N SER A 52 5.67 6.48 10.69
CA SER A 52 5.86 6.59 9.25
C SER A 52 6.88 5.58 8.70
N THR A 53 7.86 5.17 9.51
CA THR A 53 8.83 4.13 9.17
C THR A 53 8.16 2.77 9.06
N VAL A 54 7.26 2.43 10.00
CA VAL A 54 6.47 1.19 9.95
C VAL A 54 5.57 1.17 8.70
N VAL A 55 4.90 2.27 8.38
CA VAL A 55 4.11 2.37 7.15
C VAL A 55 4.99 2.17 5.91
N LYS A 56 6.19 2.77 5.89
CA LYS A 56 7.15 2.59 4.78
C LYS A 56 7.64 1.15 4.65
N SER A 57 7.93 0.46 5.76
CA SER A 57 8.37 -0.94 5.70
C SER A 57 7.27 -1.89 5.23
N LEU A 58 6.01 -1.59 5.56
CA LEU A 58 4.86 -2.42 5.14
C LEU A 58 4.42 -2.15 3.70
N SER A 59 4.40 -0.88 3.28
CA SER A 59 3.89 -0.49 1.96
C SER A 59 4.96 -0.30 0.89
N GLY A 60 6.24 -0.20 1.29
CA GLY A 60 7.33 0.26 0.41
C GLY A 60 7.27 1.76 0.06
N VAL A 61 6.21 2.48 0.45
CA VAL A 61 5.97 3.88 0.06
C VAL A 61 6.31 4.83 1.21
N GLN A 62 7.11 5.86 0.92
CA GLN A 62 7.36 6.93 1.89
C GLN A 62 6.17 7.89 1.95
N THR A 63 5.62 8.08 3.15
CA THR A 63 4.44 8.94 3.38
C THR A 63 4.75 10.43 3.44
N GLY A 64 5.97 10.81 3.85
CA GLY A 64 6.44 12.21 3.89
C GLY A 64 6.77 12.77 2.51
N LYS A 65 5.75 13.21 1.77
CA LYS A 65 5.88 13.70 0.39
C LYS A 65 6.20 15.20 0.29
N PHE A 66 5.95 15.97 1.35
CA PHE A 66 6.11 17.42 1.33
C PHE A 66 7.51 17.86 1.76
N GLY A 67 8.08 18.85 1.07
CA GLY A 67 9.43 19.36 1.38
C GLY A 67 9.60 19.82 2.83
N ARG A 68 8.56 20.46 3.40
CA ARG A 68 8.56 20.92 4.80
C ARG A 68 8.65 19.76 5.81
N GLU A 69 8.03 18.62 5.51
CA GLU A 69 8.10 17.43 6.38
C GLU A 69 9.51 16.83 6.39
N LYS A 70 10.19 16.83 5.24
CA LYS A 70 11.59 16.40 5.13
C LYS A 70 12.55 17.36 5.85
N GLN A 71 12.29 18.66 5.79
CA GLN A 71 13.09 19.67 6.50
C GLN A 71 12.92 19.60 8.02
N GLN A 72 11.70 19.33 8.49
CA GLN A 72 11.35 19.35 9.91
C GLN A 72 11.38 17.96 10.57
N ASN A 73 11.69 16.90 9.82
CA ASN A 73 11.73 15.51 10.28
C ASN A 73 10.46 15.06 11.03
N MET A 74 9.30 15.60 10.66
CA MET A 74 8.01 15.26 11.29
C MET A 74 6.89 15.18 10.24
N THR A 75 5.90 14.35 10.54
CA THR A 75 4.66 14.26 9.77
C THR A 75 3.78 15.47 10.11
N ILE A 76 3.46 16.28 9.10
CA ILE A 76 2.63 17.49 9.25
C ILE A 76 1.25 17.24 8.66
N LYS A 77 1.21 16.57 7.50
CA LYS A 77 -0.04 16.16 6.83
C LYS A 77 -0.26 14.67 7.00
N LEU A 78 -1.52 14.24 6.93
CA LEU A 78 -1.85 12.83 7.01
C LEU A 78 -1.22 12.09 5.81
N GLY A 79 -0.37 11.12 6.12
CA GLY A 79 0.24 10.25 5.12
C GLY A 79 -0.70 9.12 4.70
N TYR A 80 -0.66 8.75 3.43
CA TYR A 80 -1.39 7.59 2.90
C TYR A 80 -0.48 6.75 2.00
N ALA A 81 -0.58 5.44 2.13
CA ALA A 81 0.16 4.46 1.34
C ALA A 81 -0.66 3.18 1.19
N ASN A 82 -0.66 2.62 -0.01
CA ASN A 82 -1.24 1.30 -0.28
C ASN A 82 -0.17 0.24 0.03
N ALA A 83 -0.53 -0.78 0.81
CA ALA A 83 0.25 -2.00 0.92
C ALA A 83 -0.42 -3.05 0.02
N LYS A 84 0.26 -3.41 -1.07
CA LYS A 84 -0.16 -4.46 -2.01
C LYS A 84 0.86 -5.60 -1.96
#